data_AF-A0A975KQX6-F1
#
_entry.id   AF-A0A975KQX6-F1
#
_cell.length_a   1.000
_cell.length_b   1.000
_cell.length_c   1.000
_cell.angle_alpha   90.00
_cell.angle_beta   90.00
_cell.angle_gamma   90.00
#
_symmetry.space_group_name_H-M   'P 1'
#
loop_
_entity.id
_entity.type
_entity.pdbx_description
1 polymer ?
#
loop_
_entity_poly.entity_id
_entity_poly.type
_entity_poly.pdbx_seq_one_letter_code
_entity_poly.pdbx_strand_id
1 'polypeptide(L)'
;MTNYYYLASDQKLGLGNASLDFVETEPWMIPGFDYPVQREIFNGVEKEWELRELLQYIRNYTAPHKVCSVQVAHLINSNLVELSVQKKSSLQLHEIVDPKQLMLQEGHMLTINKVPISQ
;
A
#
# COMPACT_ATOMS: atom_id res chain seq x y z
N MET A 1 12.53 -10.32 -13.02
CA MET A 1 11.28 -10.28 -12.25
C MET A 1 11.21 -8.90 -11.65
N THR A 2 10.14 -8.15 -11.91
CA THR A 2 10.00 -6.80 -11.36
C THR A 2 9.04 -6.90 -10.19
N ASN A 3 9.53 -6.49 -9.01
CA ASN A 3 8.73 -6.44 -7.79
C ASN A 3 7.96 -5.12 -7.78
N TYR A 4 6.67 -5.21 -7.50
CA TYR A 4 5.82 -4.03 -7.43
C TYR A 4 5.10 -4.00 -6.08
N TYR A 5 5.06 -2.81 -5.50
CA TYR A 5 4.11 -2.51 -4.45
C TYR A 5 2.91 -1.80 -5.06
N TYR A 6 1.74 -2.40 -4.93
CA TYR A 6 0.48 -1.88 -5.42
C TYR A 6 -0.29 -1.23 -4.28
N LEU A 7 -0.81 -0.03 -4.50
CA LEU A 7 -1.60 0.70 -3.52
C LEU A 7 -3.00 0.99 -4.06
N ALA A 8 -3.99 0.72 -3.22
CA ALA A 8 -5.39 1.06 -3.43
C ALA A 8 -5.98 1.68 -2.17
N SER A 9 -7.06 2.44 -2.32
CA SER A 9 -7.76 3.03 -1.18
C SER A 9 -9.22 3.31 -1.51
N ASP A 10 -10.05 3.44 -0.49
CA ASP A 10 -11.43 3.91 -0.58
C ASP A 10 -11.53 5.40 -0.95
N GLN A 11 -10.46 6.17 -0.73
CA GLN A 11 -10.33 7.55 -1.23
C GLN A 11 -9.26 7.63 -2.34
N LYS A 12 -9.20 8.78 -3.01
CA LYS A 12 -8.24 9.01 -4.10
C LYS A 12 -6.84 9.29 -3.54
N LEU A 13 -5.89 8.40 -3.81
CA LEU A 13 -4.48 8.54 -3.46
C LEU A 13 -3.86 9.76 -4.16
N GLY A 14 -3.15 10.57 -3.38
CA GLY A 14 -2.43 11.74 -3.87
C GLY A 14 -1.25 11.39 -4.78
N LEU A 15 -0.72 12.39 -5.47
CA LEU A 15 0.59 12.28 -6.12
C LEU A 15 1.63 12.01 -5.02
N GLY A 16 2.53 11.06 -5.25
CA GLY A 16 3.49 10.54 -4.27
C GLY A 16 4.33 11.59 -3.54
N ASN A 17 5.14 11.16 -2.58
CA ASN A 17 6.30 11.96 -2.18
C ASN A 17 7.41 11.76 -3.24
N ALA A 18 8.22 12.78 -3.50
CA ALA A 18 9.33 12.71 -4.46
C ALA A 18 10.43 11.67 -4.08
N SER A 19 10.26 10.97 -2.96
CA SER A 19 11.21 10.02 -2.39
C SER A 19 10.99 8.58 -2.84
N LEU A 20 9.77 8.23 -3.27
CA LEU A 20 9.42 6.91 -3.81
C LEU A 20 8.97 7.05 -5.25
N ASP A 21 9.39 6.12 -6.11
CA ASP A 21 9.04 6.09 -7.54
C ASP A 21 7.60 5.63 -7.74
N PHE A 22 6.65 6.47 -7.30
CA PHE A 22 5.23 6.27 -7.51
C PHE A 22 4.85 6.50 -8.97
N VAL A 23 4.29 5.48 -9.59
CA VAL A 23 3.69 5.54 -10.91
C VAL A 23 2.17 5.60 -10.75
N GLU A 24 1.56 6.60 -11.38
CA GLU A 24 0.10 6.64 -11.52
C GLU A 24 -0.34 5.59 -12.53
N THR A 25 -1.39 4.86 -12.18
CA THR A 25 -1.95 3.82 -13.03
C THR A 25 -3.37 4.15 -13.40
N GLU A 26 -3.78 3.72 -14.59
CA GLU A 26 -5.20 3.68 -14.92
C GLU A 26 -5.91 2.77 -13.92
N PRO A 27 -7.03 3.18 -13.31
CA PRO A 27 -7.70 2.37 -12.29
C PRO A 27 -8.05 0.98 -12.82
N TRP A 28 -7.49 -0.04 -12.18
CA TRP A 28 -7.71 -1.44 -12.55
C TRP A 28 -7.81 -2.31 -11.30
N MET A 29 -8.48 -3.46 -11.44
CA MET A 29 -8.71 -4.38 -10.34
C MET A 29 -7.73 -5.54 -10.41
N ILE A 30 -6.95 -5.70 -9.34
CA ILE A 30 -6.16 -6.92 -9.10
C ILE A 30 -7.00 -7.85 -8.21
N PRO A 31 -7.15 -9.14 -8.56
CA PRO A 31 -7.83 -10.11 -7.70
C PRO A 31 -7.32 -10.08 -6.25
N GLY A 32 -8.26 -9.86 -5.33
CA GLY A 32 -8.01 -9.79 -3.89
C GLY A 32 -7.89 -8.37 -3.32
N PHE A 33 -7.78 -7.33 -4.14
CA PHE A 33 -8.02 -5.96 -3.69
C PHE A 33 -9.52 -5.69 -3.53
N ASP A 34 -9.88 -4.83 -2.57
CA ASP A 34 -11.25 -4.37 -2.36
C ASP A 34 -11.55 -3.07 -3.12
N TYR A 35 -10.50 -2.34 -3.52
CA TYR A 35 -10.58 -1.10 -4.30
C TYR A 35 -9.67 -1.18 -5.54
N PRO A 36 -9.96 -0.42 -6.62
CA PRO A 36 -9.06 -0.34 -7.76
C PRO A 36 -7.68 0.15 -7.33
N VAL A 37 -6.63 -0.46 -7.88
CA VAL A 37 -5.26 0.02 -7.75
C VAL A 37 -5.18 1.41 -8.35
N GLN A 38 -4.51 2.31 -7.62
CA GLN A 38 -4.36 3.71 -8.03
C GLN A 38 -2.89 4.12 -8.17
N ARG A 39 -1.99 3.44 -7.45
CA ARG A 39 -0.55 3.73 -7.45
C ARG A 39 0.26 2.44 -7.45
N GLU A 40 1.41 2.51 -8.10
CA GLU A 40 2.42 1.47 -8.12
C GLU A 40 3.75 2.05 -7.68
N ILE A 41 4.51 1.33 -6.87
CA ILE A 41 5.91 1.67 -6.56
C ILE A 41 6.78 0.70 -7.35
N PHE A 42 7.53 1.26 -8.31
CA PHE A 42 8.45 0.49 -9.13
C PHE A 42 9.67 0.05 -8.30
N ASN A 43 10.16 -1.17 -8.52
CA ASN A 43 11.23 -1.81 -7.72
C ASN A 43 10.91 -2.04 -6.23
N GLY A 44 9.64 -1.90 -5.84
CA GLY A 44 9.15 -2.24 -4.50
C GLY A 44 9.71 -1.37 -3.38
N VAL A 45 9.64 -1.90 -2.16
CA VAL A 45 10.06 -1.24 -0.92
C VAL A 45 10.89 -2.25 -0.12
N GLU A 46 12.21 -2.11 -0.13
CA GLU A 46 13.15 -3.10 0.43
C GLU A 46 13.99 -2.51 1.57
N LYS A 47 14.24 -1.20 1.54
CA LYS A 47 15.10 -0.51 2.49
C LYS A 47 14.29 0.16 3.59
N GLU A 48 14.88 0.27 4.77
CA GLU A 48 14.22 0.88 5.92
C GLU A 48 13.80 2.34 5.66
N TRP A 49 14.58 3.11 4.89
CA TRP A 49 14.22 4.49 4.54
C TRP A 49 13.03 4.53 3.56
N GLU A 50 12.88 3.56 2.65
CA GLU A 50 11.74 3.47 1.74
C GLU A 50 10.46 3.14 2.52
N LEU A 51 10.55 2.25 3.52
CA LEU A 51 9.45 1.94 4.43
C LEU A 51 9.01 3.17 5.25
N ARG A 52 9.97 4.00 5.69
CA ARG A 52 9.69 5.27 6.38
C ARG A 52 8.95 6.24 5.46
N GLU A 53 9.40 6.39 4.23
CA GLU A 53 8.75 7.25 3.24
C GLU A 53 7.35 6.75 2.87
N LEU A 54 7.14 5.43 2.78
CA LEU A 54 5.83 4.83 2.54
C LEU A 54 4.89 5.12 3.72
N LEU A 55 5.35 4.93 4.96
CA LEU A 55 4.55 5.24 6.14
C LEU A 55 4.19 6.73 6.20
N GLN A 56 5.15 7.61 5.88
CA GLN A 56 4.91 9.05 5.84
C GLN A 56 3.88 9.41 4.76
N TYR A 57 3.98 8.81 3.58
CA TYR A 57 3.00 8.99 2.51
C TYR A 57 1.60 8.58 2.96
N ILE A 58 1.44 7.39 3.55
CA ILE A 58 0.16 6.88 4.05
C ILE A 58 -0.40 7.82 5.14
N ARG A 59 0.44 8.27 6.09
CA ARG A 59 0.01 9.19 7.15
C ARG A 59 -0.42 10.55 6.59
N ASN A 60 0.33 11.12 5.67
CA ASN A 60 0.01 12.41 5.03
C ASN A 60 -1.31 12.32 4.26
N TYR A 61 -1.48 11.25 3.47
CA TYR A 61 -2.68 11.02 2.68
C TYR A 61 -3.91 10.82 3.58
N THR A 62 -3.77 10.02 4.64
CA THR A 62 -4.91 9.72 5.54
C THR A 62 -5.21 10.85 6.52
N ALA A 63 -4.29 11.80 6.74
CA ALA A 63 -4.45 12.91 7.68
C ALA A 63 -5.80 13.67 7.57
N PRO A 64 -6.26 14.13 6.39
CA PRO A 64 -7.53 14.84 6.23
C PRO A 64 -8.78 13.98 6.45
N HIS A 65 -8.68 12.65 6.40
CA HIS A 65 -9.83 11.75 6.50
C HIS A 65 -10.06 11.27 7.92
N LYS A 66 -11.32 11.27 8.41
CA LYS A 66 -11.65 10.71 9.73
C LYS A 66 -11.63 9.18 9.73
N VAL A 67 -12.12 8.59 8.64
CA VAL A 67 -12.15 7.15 8.38
C VAL A 67 -11.68 6.94 6.95
N CYS A 68 -10.77 6.00 6.74
CA CYS A 68 -10.33 5.56 5.41
C CYS A 68 -9.54 4.24 5.52
N SER A 69 -9.39 3.55 4.40
CA SER A 69 -8.65 2.29 4.28
C SER A 69 -7.63 2.38 3.15
N VAL A 70 -6.40 1.96 3.42
CA VAL A 70 -5.33 1.85 2.41
C VAL A 70 -4.91 0.39 2.30
N GLN A 71 -4.90 -0.15 1.09
CA GLN A 71 -4.42 -1.49 0.79
C GLN A 71 -3.05 -1.37 0.13
N VAL A 72 -2.05 -2.03 0.70
CA VAL A 72 -0.69 -2.13 0.15
C VAL A 72 -0.40 -3.60 -0.09
N ALA A 73 -0.04 -4.00 -1.31
CA ALA A 73 0.33 -5.37 -1.63
C ALA A 73 1.69 -5.45 -2.32
N HIS A 74 2.48 -6.45 -1.97
CA HIS A 74 3.72 -6.76 -2.66
C HIS A 74 3.48 -7.94 -3.60
N LEU A 75 3.41 -7.67 -4.91
CA LEU A 75 3.13 -8.69 -5.92
C LEU A 75 4.18 -8.65 -7.03
N ILE A 76 4.43 -9.82 -7.62
CA ILE A 76 5.28 -9.94 -8.80
C ILE A 76 4.40 -9.98 -10.04
N ASN A 77 4.68 -9.09 -10.99
CA ASN A 77 4.14 -9.21 -12.33
C ASN A 77 5.08 -10.10 -13.16
N SER A 78 4.68 -11.35 -13.37
CA SER A 78 5.40 -12.29 -14.24
C SER A 78 4.43 -13.08 -15.09
N ASN A 79 4.85 -13.46 -16.31
CA ASN A 79 4.04 -14.29 -17.21
C ASN A 79 3.77 -15.71 -16.66
N LEU A 80 4.41 -16.09 -15.54
CA LEU A 80 4.33 -17.44 -14.96
C LEU A 80 3.38 -17.53 -13.77
N VAL A 81 3.01 -16.40 -13.15
CA VAL A 81 2.21 -16.34 -11.93
C VAL A 81 1.11 -15.30 -12.13
N GLU A 82 -0.13 -15.69 -11.88
CA GLU A 82 -1.27 -14.77 -11.93
C GLU A 82 -1.11 -13.70 -10.86
N LEU A 83 -1.17 -12.43 -11.28
CA LEU A 83 -1.08 -11.28 -10.40
C LEU A 83 -2.30 -11.26 -9.47
N SER A 84 -2.13 -11.78 -8.25
CA SER A 84 -3.23 -11.97 -7.30
C SER A 84 -2.73 -11.93 -5.86
N VAL A 85 -3.58 -11.45 -4.96
CA VAL A 85 -3.28 -11.46 -3.52
C VAL A 85 -3.55 -12.85 -2.94
N GLN A 86 -2.52 -13.44 -2.33
CA GLN A 86 -2.57 -14.77 -1.73
C GLN A 86 -2.91 -14.72 -0.24
N LYS A 87 -2.38 -13.71 0.47
CA LYS A 87 -2.59 -13.55 1.91
C LYS A 87 -2.96 -12.11 2.25
N LYS A 88 -3.98 -11.96 3.09
CA LYS A 88 -4.43 -10.66 3.59
C LYS A 88 -4.12 -10.54 5.08
N SER A 89 -3.67 -9.37 5.49
CA SER A 89 -3.60 -8.93 6.88
C SER A 89 -4.20 -7.54 7.02
N SER A 90 -4.50 -7.13 8.24
CA SER A 90 -5.01 -5.79 8.53
C SER A 90 -4.42 -5.23 9.81
N LEU A 91 -4.24 -3.92 9.86
CA LEU A 91 -3.71 -3.20 11.01
C LEU A 91 -4.36 -1.82 11.12
N GLN A 92 -4.52 -1.28 12.32
CA GLN A 92 -4.95 0.10 12.49
C GLN A 92 -3.77 1.05 12.26
N LEU A 93 -4.01 2.19 11.62
CA LEU A 93 -2.98 3.19 11.32
C LEU A 93 -2.21 3.65 12.57
N HIS A 94 -2.89 3.74 13.72
CA HIS A 94 -2.29 4.14 14.99
C HIS A 94 -1.45 3.04 15.65
N GLU A 95 -1.59 1.78 15.24
CA GLU A 95 -0.79 0.65 15.72
C GLU A 95 0.54 0.50 14.97
N ILE A 96 0.77 1.30 13.91
CA ILE A 96 2.03 1.34 13.18
C ILE A 96 3.01 2.24 13.95
N VAL A 97 3.82 1.60 14.79
CA VAL A 97 4.87 2.25 15.59
C VAL A 97 6.26 2.08 14.96
N ASP A 98 6.45 1.08 14.10
CA ASP A 98 7.68 0.81 13.34
C ASP A 98 7.35 0.68 11.84
N PRO A 99 8.02 1.43 10.94
CA PRO A 99 7.92 1.27 9.49
C PRO A 99 8.09 -0.16 8.98
N LYS A 100 8.84 -1.02 9.68
CA LYS A 100 9.01 -2.45 9.33
C LYS A 100 7.70 -3.24 9.33
N GLN A 101 6.67 -2.76 10.02
CA GLN A 101 5.32 -3.35 9.96
C GLN A 101 4.68 -3.23 8.57
N LEU A 102 5.18 -2.34 7.70
CA LEU A 102 4.77 -2.22 6.30
C LEU A 102 5.50 -3.17 5.34
N MET A 103 6.50 -3.91 5.83
CA MET A 103 7.26 -4.82 4.98
C MET A 103 6.43 -6.07 4.67
N LEU A 104 6.22 -6.34 3.37
CA LEU A 104 5.38 -7.43 2.90
C LEU A 104 6.20 -8.49 2.19
N GLN A 105 5.88 -9.75 2.46
CA GLN A 105 6.33 -10.86 1.62
C GLN A 105 5.57 -10.83 0.29
N GLU A 106 6.16 -11.42 -0.74
CA GLU A 106 5.50 -11.59 -2.03
C GLU A 106 4.13 -12.28 -1.86
N GLY A 107 3.13 -11.81 -2.62
CA GLY A 107 1.77 -12.33 -2.59
C GLY A 107 0.94 -11.82 -1.40
N HIS A 108 1.53 -11.03 -0.50
CA HIS A 108 0.82 -10.53 0.68
C HIS A 108 0.30 -9.11 0.48
N MET A 109 -0.85 -8.85 1.08
CA MET A 109 -1.48 -7.53 1.17
C MET A 109 -1.76 -7.17 2.63
N LEU A 110 -1.45 -5.93 2.99
CA LEU A 110 -1.83 -5.31 4.25
C LEU A 110 -2.89 -4.24 4.01
N THR A 111 -4.00 -4.33 4.73
CA THR A 111 -5.03 -3.29 4.80
C THR A 111 -4.83 -2.44 6.06
N ILE A 112 -4.54 -1.16 5.88
CA ILE A 112 -4.31 -0.19 6.93
C ILE A 112 -5.57 0.64 7.09
N ASN A 113 -6.20 0.54 8.25
CA ASN A 113 -7.45 1.24 8.53
C ASN A 113 -7.20 2.45 9.44
N LYS A 114 -7.72 3.61 9.05
CA LYS A 114 -7.86 4.75 9.96
C LYS A 114 -9.29 4.77 10.46
N VAL A 115 -9.45 4.74 11.77
CA VAL A 115 -10.72 4.91 12.48
C VAL A 115 -10.56 6.02 13.52
N PRO A 116 -11.65 6.64 13.99
CA PRO A 116 -11.58 7.60 15.08
C PRO A 116 -11.07 6.87 16.31
N ILE A 117 -10.08 7.45 17.00
CA ILE A 117 -9.65 6.92 18.30
C ILE A 117 -10.75 7.31 19.27
N SER A 118 -11.55 6.33 19.70
CA SER A 118 -12.48 6.52 20.81
C SER A 118 -11.65 6.95 22.03
N GLN A 119 -11.84 8.20 22.47
CA GLN A 119 -11.26 8.69 23.72
C GLN A 119 -11.96 8.09 24.93
#